data_AF-A0A9W7DLV3-F1
#
_entry.id   AF-A0A9W7DLV3-F1
#
_cell.length_a   1.000
_cell.length_b   1.000
_cell.length_c   1.000
_cell.angle_alpha   90.00
_cell.angle_beta   90.00
_cell.angle_gamma   90.00
#
_symmetry.space_group_name_H-M   'P 1'
#
loop_
_entity.id
_entity.type
_entity.pdbx_description
1 polymer ?
#
loop_
_entity_poly.entity_id
_entity_poly.type
_entity_poly.pdbx_seq_one_letter_code
_entity_poly.pdbx_strand_id
1 'polypeptide(L)'
;MFTFVFMWTPALQPSAGEDETLPFGLIFAAFMVACMAGSSLFTVLSKSMPIEEISKYTFVVAALSLFVPVVTTSYNLIFVGFLVFEGCVGMYFPAMGTLKSKIVPESQRSTIYNIFRIPLNIIVLGVLLTKMEMSTAFFCCSAMLAMAAACQFKLVTVLKFKGDDVGRGVGGEGDEESLLH
;
A
#
# COMPACT_ATOMS: atom_id res chain seq x y z
N MET A 1 -2.53 0.31 -8.34
CA MET A 1 -1.93 1.23 -9.33
C MET A 1 -2.38 0.90 -10.75
N PHE A 2 -1.98 -0.21 -11.38
CA PHE A 2 -2.33 -0.46 -12.79
C PHE A 2 -3.85 -0.47 -13.07
N THR A 3 -4.64 -1.22 -12.30
CA THR A 3 -6.11 -1.20 -12.43
C THR A 3 -6.69 0.19 -12.20
N PHE A 4 -6.15 0.95 -11.24
CA PHE A 4 -6.58 2.32 -10.98
C PHE A 4 -6.34 3.24 -12.18
N VAL A 5 -5.15 3.19 -12.79
CA VAL A 5 -4.78 4.01 -13.97
C VAL A 5 -5.72 3.79 -15.16
N PHE A 6 -6.26 2.58 -15.32
CA PHE A 6 -7.26 2.29 -16.36
C PHE A 6 -8.70 2.66 -15.97
N MET A 7 -9.02 2.64 -14.68
CA MET A 7 -10.40 2.74 -14.19
C MET A 7 -10.79 4.11 -13.60
N TRP A 8 -9.84 5.00 -13.31
CA TRP A 8 -10.14 6.31 -12.73
C TRP A 8 -10.95 7.20 -13.69
N THR A 9 -10.63 7.19 -14.99
CA THR A 9 -11.34 7.99 -16.01
C THR A 9 -12.82 7.59 -16.11
N PRO A 10 -13.17 6.30 -16.33
CA PRO A 10 -14.57 5.91 -16.39
C PRO A 10 -15.26 6.01 -15.02
N ALA A 11 -14.54 6.04 -13.89
CA ALA A 11 -15.14 6.26 -12.57
C ALA A 11 -15.55 7.71 -12.29
N LEU A 12 -14.81 8.69 -12.85
CA LEU A 12 -15.07 10.11 -12.67
C LEU A 12 -16.04 10.67 -13.71
N GLN A 13 -16.06 10.12 -14.93
CA GLN A 13 -16.85 10.62 -16.06
C GLN A 13 -18.38 10.62 -15.82
N PRO A 14 -19.00 9.58 -15.24
CA PRO A 14 -20.44 9.59 -14.93
C PRO A 14 -20.83 10.62 -13.86
N SER A 15 -19.86 11.06 -13.05
CA SER A 15 -20.12 11.94 -11.90
C SER A 15 -19.95 13.43 -12.23
N ALA A 16 -19.42 13.77 -13.42
CA ALA A 16 -19.10 15.14 -13.82
C ALA A 16 -20.17 15.83 -14.68
N GLY A 17 -21.24 15.12 -15.08
CA GLY A 17 -22.27 15.67 -15.98
C GLY A 17 -21.85 15.61 -17.46
N GLU A 18 -22.81 15.39 -18.35
CA GLU A 18 -22.56 15.09 -19.78
C GLU A 18 -21.93 16.25 -20.59
N ASP A 19 -21.96 17.49 -20.08
CA ASP A 19 -21.55 18.69 -20.82
C ASP A 19 -20.24 19.35 -20.34
N GLU A 20 -19.59 18.86 -19.27
CA GLU A 20 -18.37 19.45 -18.75
C GLU A 20 -17.13 18.66 -19.22
N THR A 21 -16.28 19.29 -20.04
CA THR A 21 -14.98 18.71 -20.39
C THR A 21 -14.10 18.67 -19.16
N LEU A 22 -14.10 17.52 -18.47
CA LEU A 22 -13.22 17.29 -17.32
C LEU A 22 -11.76 17.60 -17.70
N PRO A 23 -11.03 18.44 -16.94
CA PRO A 23 -9.64 18.72 -17.20
C PRO A 23 -8.79 17.52 -16.73
N PHE A 24 -8.79 16.45 -17.52
CA PHE A 24 -8.08 15.19 -17.22
C PHE A 24 -6.60 15.42 -16.90
N GLY A 25 -5.96 16.38 -17.58
CA GLY A 25 -4.58 16.77 -17.30
C GLY A 25 -4.36 17.35 -15.91
N LEU A 26 -5.30 18.17 -15.39
CA LEU A 26 -5.21 18.74 -14.04
C LEU A 26 -5.47 17.68 -12.97
N ILE A 27 -6.45 16.80 -13.19
CA ILE A 27 -6.74 15.67 -12.30
C ILE A 27 -5.51 14.77 -12.19
N PHE A 28 -4.92 14.41 -13.33
CA PHE A 28 -3.70 13.61 -13.34
C PHE A 28 -2.52 14.32 -12.67
N ALA A 29 -2.34 15.63 -12.90
CA ALA A 29 -1.31 16.40 -12.23
C ALA A 29 -1.50 16.41 -10.70
N ALA A 30 -2.74 16.55 -10.22
CA ALA A 30 -3.06 16.47 -8.80
C ALA A 30 -2.71 15.10 -8.20
N PHE A 31 -2.97 14.00 -8.93
CA PHE A 31 -2.54 12.66 -8.52
C PHE A 31 -1.01 12.54 -8.41
N MET A 32 -0.26 13.08 -9.37
CA MET A 32 1.20 13.06 -9.34
C MET A 32 1.75 13.88 -8.15
N VAL A 33 1.15 15.04 -7.86
CA VAL A 33 1.51 15.85 -6.68
C VAL A 33 1.19 15.10 -5.39
N ALA A 34 0.03 14.46 -5.29
CA ALA A 34 -0.34 13.65 -4.11
C ALA A 34 0.65 12.49 -3.89
N CYS A 35 1.05 11.80 -4.96
CA CYS A 35 2.02 10.72 -4.91
C CYS A 35 3.43 11.20 -4.47
N MET A 36 3.88 12.36 -4.96
CA MET A 36 5.12 12.99 -4.49
C MET A 36 5.02 13.39 -3.01
N ALA A 37 3.92 14.01 -2.61
CA ALA A 37 3.68 14.39 -1.21
C ALA A 37 3.69 13.16 -0.29
N GLY A 38 3.08 12.05 -0.71
CA GLY A 38 3.13 10.77 0.00
C GLY A 38 4.56 10.25 0.20
N SER A 39 5.40 10.31 -0.83
CA SER A 39 6.80 9.89 -0.74
C SER A 39 7.60 10.73 0.26
N SER A 40 7.39 12.05 0.26
CA SER A 40 7.99 12.96 1.24
C SER A 40 7.47 12.70 2.66
N LEU A 41 6.16 12.45 2.81
CA LEU A 41 5.55 12.12 4.09
C LEU A 41 6.12 10.82 4.67
N PHE A 42 6.34 9.79 3.85
CA PHE A 42 7.03 8.57 4.27
C PHE A 42 8.44 8.87 4.81
N THR A 43 9.20 9.75 4.16
CA THR A 43 10.56 10.12 4.59
C THR A 43 10.56 10.77 5.97
N VAL A 44 9.53 11.55 6.30
CA VAL A 44 9.36 12.13 7.64
C VAL A 44 8.92 11.06 8.65
N LEU A 45 7.90 10.28 8.33
CA LEU A 45 7.33 9.25 9.22
C LEU A 45 8.34 8.14 9.55
N SER A 46 9.17 7.74 8.58
CA SER A 46 10.19 6.70 8.76
C SER A 46 11.28 7.05 9.77
N LYS A 47 11.40 8.32 10.17
CA LYS A 47 12.29 8.75 11.26
C LYS A 47 11.70 8.47 12.65
N SER A 48 10.38 8.46 12.77
CA SER A 48 9.67 8.37 14.05
C SER A 48 8.97 7.02 14.27
N MET A 49 8.65 6.30 13.20
CA MET A 49 7.95 5.01 13.27
C MET A 49 8.66 3.93 12.45
N PRO A 50 8.58 2.66 12.88
CA PRO A 50 9.10 1.55 12.11
C PRO A 50 8.28 1.37 10.83
N ILE A 51 8.96 0.92 9.77
CA ILE A 51 8.43 0.89 8.39
C ILE A 51 7.30 -0.12 8.25
N GLU A 52 7.31 -1.15 9.10
CA GLU A 52 6.28 -2.18 9.22
C GLU A 52 4.95 -1.57 9.69
N GLU A 53 4.98 -0.68 10.69
CA GLU A 53 3.80 0.06 11.17
C GLU A 53 3.28 1.02 10.07
N ILE A 54 4.19 1.75 9.40
CA ILE A 54 3.81 2.68 8.32
C ILE A 54 3.14 1.95 7.15
N SER A 55 3.70 0.81 6.74
CA SER A 55 3.17 0.00 5.62
C SER A 55 1.77 -0.54 5.95
N LYS A 56 1.56 -0.97 7.20
CA LYS A 56 0.27 -1.44 7.72
C LYS A 56 -0.81 -0.35 7.59
N TYR A 57 -0.57 0.85 8.10
CA TYR A 57 -1.53 1.96 7.99
C TYR A 57 -1.77 2.37 6.53
N THR A 58 -0.71 2.42 5.72
CA THR A 58 -0.80 2.75 4.30
C THR A 58 -1.74 1.80 3.54
N PHE A 59 -1.66 0.49 3.79
CA PHE A 59 -2.55 -0.47 3.14
C PHE A 59 -4.00 -0.38 3.58
N VAL A 60 -4.26 -0.11 4.87
CA VAL A 60 -5.62 0.09 5.37
C VAL A 60 -6.25 1.33 4.75
N VAL A 61 -5.53 2.44 4.74
CA VAL A 61 -6.00 3.69 4.12
C VAL A 61 -6.23 3.50 2.63
N ALA A 62 -5.33 2.80 1.92
CA ALA A 62 -5.49 2.50 0.50
C ALA A 62 -6.72 1.60 0.20
N ALA A 63 -7.01 0.63 1.07
CA ALA A 63 -8.19 -0.23 0.93
C ALA A 63 -9.49 0.57 1.11
N LEU A 64 -9.54 1.43 2.14
CA LEU A 64 -10.69 2.31 2.39
C LEU A 64 -10.89 3.31 1.25
N SER A 65 -9.81 3.91 0.73
CA SER A 65 -9.90 4.89 -0.35
C SER A 65 -10.42 4.29 -1.66
N LEU A 66 -10.06 3.05 -1.98
CA LEU A 66 -10.62 2.34 -3.14
C LEU A 66 -12.02 1.78 -2.90
N PHE A 67 -12.48 1.71 -1.65
CA PHE A 67 -13.85 1.34 -1.34
C PHE A 67 -14.83 2.50 -1.51
N VAL A 68 -14.37 3.76 -1.43
CA VAL A 68 -15.17 4.97 -1.65
C VAL A 68 -16.00 4.92 -2.95
N PRO A 69 -15.42 4.70 -4.15
CA PRO A 69 -16.21 4.64 -5.40
C PRO A 69 -17.20 3.46 -5.47
N VAL A 70 -17.11 2.47 -4.57
CA VAL A 70 -18.05 1.36 -4.49
C VAL A 70 -19.32 1.76 -3.72
N VAL A 71 -19.20 2.67 -2.74
CA VAL A 71 -20.30 3.05 -1.84
C VAL A 71 -20.92 4.40 -2.16
N THR A 72 -20.23 5.26 -2.91
CA THR A 72 -20.74 6.59 -3.28
C THR A 72 -20.53 6.88 -4.75
N THR A 73 -21.47 7.61 -5.33
CA THR A 73 -21.46 8.19 -6.68
C THR A 73 -21.12 9.68 -6.68
N SER A 74 -20.77 10.25 -5.52
CA SER A 74 -20.42 11.67 -5.41
C SER A 74 -19.04 11.96 -5.99
N TYR A 75 -18.96 12.81 -7.02
CA TYR A 75 -17.71 13.24 -7.65
C TYR A 75 -16.63 13.65 -6.64
N ASN A 76 -16.97 14.55 -5.71
CA ASN A 76 -16.03 15.09 -4.73
C ASN A 76 -15.42 14.00 -3.83
N LEU A 77 -16.23 13.04 -3.39
CA LEU A 77 -15.77 11.96 -2.51
C LEU A 77 -14.89 10.97 -3.27
N ILE A 78 -15.28 10.61 -4.49
CA ILE A 78 -14.49 9.73 -5.36
C ILE A 78 -13.13 10.37 -5.67
N PHE A 79 -13.12 11.66 -6.02
CA PHE A 79 -11.89 12.39 -6.33
C PHE A 79 -10.95 12.48 -5.12
N VAL A 80 -11.47 12.83 -3.94
CA VAL A 80 -10.68 12.83 -2.70
C VAL A 80 -10.17 11.43 -2.35
N GLY A 81 -11.00 10.40 -2.53
CA GLY A 81 -10.59 9.00 -2.35
C GLY A 81 -9.41 8.63 -3.26
N PHE A 82 -9.46 9.04 -4.53
CA PHE A 82 -8.37 8.80 -5.48
C PHE A 82 -7.09 9.57 -5.15
N LEU A 83 -7.20 10.81 -4.69
CA LEU A 83 -6.04 11.58 -4.20
C LEU A 83 -5.37 10.91 -3.01
N VAL A 84 -6.17 10.45 -2.03
CA VAL A 84 -5.66 9.73 -0.86
C VAL A 84 -5.02 8.41 -1.28
N PHE A 85 -5.63 7.67 -2.21
CA PHE A 85 -5.06 6.44 -2.74
C PHE A 85 -3.70 6.68 -3.39
N GLU A 86 -3.56 7.72 -4.22
CA GLU A 86 -2.30 8.07 -4.87
C GLU A 86 -1.23 8.52 -3.86
N GLY A 87 -1.62 9.24 -2.79
CA GLY A 87 -0.74 9.51 -1.66
C GLY A 87 -0.23 8.24 -0.98
N CYS A 88 -1.11 7.25 -0.77
CA CYS A 88 -0.73 5.94 -0.23
C CYS A 88 0.20 5.16 -1.17
N VAL A 89 -0.02 5.23 -2.47
CA VAL A 89 0.87 4.64 -3.49
C VAL A 89 2.26 5.29 -3.42
N GLY A 90 2.31 6.62 -3.27
CA GLY A 90 3.54 7.38 -3.04
C GLY A 90 4.30 6.94 -1.79
N MET A 91 3.61 6.68 -0.68
CA MET A 91 4.23 6.13 0.54
C MET A 91 4.70 4.67 0.36
N TYR A 92 3.96 3.87 -0.41
CA TYR A 92 4.23 2.45 -0.59
C TYR A 92 5.57 2.17 -1.29
N PHE A 93 5.94 2.96 -2.30
CA PHE A 93 7.19 2.75 -3.04
C PHE A 93 8.45 2.79 -2.17
N PRO A 94 8.73 3.86 -1.40
CA PRO A 94 9.90 3.91 -0.53
C PRO A 94 9.76 2.93 0.65
N ALA A 95 8.57 2.79 1.26
CA ALA A 95 8.34 1.84 2.35
C ALA A 95 8.70 0.41 1.96
N MET A 96 8.17 -0.03 0.84
CA MET A 96 8.39 -1.39 0.36
C MET A 96 9.81 -1.56 -0.18
N GLY A 97 10.44 -0.50 -0.72
CA GLY A 97 11.85 -0.50 -1.09
C GLY A 97 12.80 -0.76 0.09
N THR A 98 12.54 -0.13 1.23
CA THR A 98 13.33 -0.30 2.46
C THR A 98 13.02 -1.60 3.21
N LEU A 99 11.74 -2.00 3.29
CA LEU A 99 11.39 -3.27 3.94
C LEU A 99 12.05 -4.45 3.23
N LYS A 100 12.03 -4.41 1.90
CA LYS A 100 12.67 -5.38 1.03
C LYS A 100 14.20 -5.44 1.16
N SER A 101 14.87 -4.34 1.53
CA SER A 101 16.33 -4.33 1.69
C SER A 101 16.78 -4.91 3.02
N LYS A 102 15.92 -4.83 4.03
CA LYS A 102 16.18 -5.42 5.36
C LYS A 102 15.92 -6.94 5.38
N ILE A 103 14.91 -7.40 4.65
CA ILE A 103 14.43 -8.79 4.74
C ILE A 103 15.10 -9.71 3.71
N VAL A 104 15.47 -9.21 2.52
CA VAL A 104 15.94 -10.06 1.42
C VAL A 104 17.45 -9.97 1.26
N PRO A 105 18.21 -11.08 1.42
CA PRO A 105 19.65 -11.09 1.17
C PRO A 105 19.97 -10.66 -0.27
N GLU A 106 21.00 -9.85 -0.44
CA GLU A 106 21.33 -9.18 -1.72
C GLU A 106 21.50 -10.16 -2.89
N SER A 107 21.92 -11.40 -2.63
CA SER A 107 22.25 -12.41 -3.65
C SER A 107 21.06 -12.96 -4.44
N GLN A 108 19.83 -12.92 -3.91
CA GLN A 108 18.65 -13.48 -4.59
C GLN A 108 17.52 -12.45 -4.83
N ARG A 109 17.81 -11.19 -4.53
CA ARG A 109 16.85 -10.09 -4.51
C ARG A 109 16.16 -9.87 -5.86
N SER A 110 16.92 -9.93 -6.96
CA SER A 110 16.41 -9.78 -8.33
C SER A 110 15.52 -10.95 -8.76
N THR A 111 15.95 -12.19 -8.50
CA THR A 111 15.21 -13.41 -8.85
C THR A 111 13.87 -13.48 -8.15
N ILE A 112 13.84 -13.20 -6.85
CA ILE A 112 12.63 -13.18 -6.05
C ILE A 112 11.64 -12.11 -6.57
N TYR A 113 12.11 -10.91 -6.90
CA TYR A 113 11.23 -9.85 -7.41
C TYR A 113 10.69 -10.11 -8.81
N ASN A 114 11.49 -10.75 -9.67
CA ASN A 114 11.02 -11.16 -10.99
C ASN A 114 9.98 -12.28 -10.88
N ILE A 115 10.18 -13.25 -9.99
CA ILE A 115 9.20 -14.31 -9.72
C ILE A 115 7.88 -13.74 -9.20
N PHE A 116 7.89 -12.79 -8.27
CA PHE A 116 6.64 -12.20 -7.73
C PHE A 116 5.90 -11.28 -8.71
N ARG A 117 6.56 -10.78 -9.76
CA ARG A 117 5.91 -9.98 -10.81
C ARG A 117 4.99 -10.81 -11.71
N ILE A 118 5.34 -12.07 -11.98
CA ILE A 118 4.57 -12.95 -12.87
C ILE A 118 3.14 -13.19 -12.34
N PRO A 119 2.91 -13.71 -11.12
CA PRO A 119 1.57 -13.94 -10.61
C PRO A 119 0.79 -12.63 -10.39
N LEU A 120 1.47 -11.56 -9.95
CA LEU A 120 0.83 -10.26 -9.77
C LEU A 120 0.30 -9.69 -11.08
N ASN A 121 1.10 -9.72 -12.15
CA ASN A 121 0.69 -9.24 -13.46
C ASN A 121 -0.39 -10.15 -14.09
N ILE A 122 -0.35 -11.46 -13.85
CA ILE A 122 -1.41 -12.38 -14.29
C ILE A 122 -2.74 -12.05 -13.61
N ILE A 123 -2.75 -11.77 -12.30
CA ILE A 123 -3.99 -11.39 -11.59
C ILE A 123 -4.53 -10.06 -12.13
N VAL A 124 -3.65 -9.07 -12.33
CA VAL A 124 -4.02 -7.76 -12.89
C VAL A 124 -4.59 -7.91 -14.31
N LEU A 125 -3.94 -8.71 -15.16
CA LEU A 125 -4.44 -9.03 -16.50
C LEU A 125 -5.77 -9.78 -16.45
N GLY A 126 -5.94 -10.72 -15.52
CA GLY A 126 -7.20 -11.44 -15.32
C GLY A 126 -8.36 -10.48 -15.02
N VAL A 127 -8.15 -9.52 -14.11
CA VAL A 127 -9.15 -8.49 -13.76
C VAL A 127 -9.44 -7.55 -14.94
N LEU A 128 -8.41 -7.16 -15.71
CA LEU A 128 -8.57 -6.29 -16.89
C LEU A 128 -9.27 -7.00 -18.06
N LEU A 129 -8.95 -8.27 -18.31
CA LEU A 129 -9.48 -9.05 -19.43
C LEU A 129 -10.90 -9.55 -19.19
N THR A 130 -11.31 -9.76 -17.94
CA THR A 130 -12.68 -10.20 -17.63
C THR A 130 -13.74 -9.12 -17.85
N LYS A 131 -13.36 -7.87 -18.19
CA LYS A 131 -14.29 -6.73 -18.34
C LYS A 131 -15.33 -6.66 -17.20
N MET A 132 -14.88 -6.95 -15.98
CA MET A 132 -15.75 -6.91 -14.80
C MET A 132 -16.31 -5.49 -14.61
N GLU A 133 -17.53 -5.41 -14.08
CA GLU A 133 -18.14 -4.14 -13.70
C GLU A 133 -17.21 -3.34 -12.77
N MET A 134 -17.18 -2.02 -12.95
CA MET A 134 -16.23 -1.12 -12.28
C MET A 134 -16.25 -1.25 -10.75
N SER A 135 -17.44 -1.37 -10.17
CA SER A 135 -17.65 -1.61 -8.74
C SER A 135 -16.99 -2.92 -8.27
N THR A 136 -17.12 -3.99 -9.06
CA THR A 136 -16.51 -5.29 -8.79
C THR A 136 -14.98 -5.24 -8.89
N ALA A 137 -14.45 -4.50 -9.87
CA ALA A 137 -13.00 -4.32 -10.00
C ALA A 137 -12.40 -3.56 -8.80
N PHE A 138 -13.04 -2.46 -8.37
CA PHE A 138 -12.61 -1.71 -7.19
C PHE A 138 -12.79 -2.50 -5.89
N PHE A 139 -13.89 -3.26 -5.75
CA PHE A 139 -14.11 -4.16 -4.63
C PHE A 139 -13.03 -5.24 -4.54
N CYS A 140 -12.73 -5.94 -5.63
CA CYS A 140 -11.63 -6.91 -5.69
C CYS A 140 -10.28 -6.28 -5.33
N CYS A 141 -9.98 -5.08 -5.85
CA CYS A 141 -8.76 -4.37 -5.50
C CYS A 141 -8.69 -4.01 -4.01
N SER A 142 -9.79 -3.52 -3.43
CA SER A 142 -9.89 -3.19 -2.00
C SER A 142 -9.74 -4.45 -1.14
N ALA A 143 -10.38 -5.57 -1.51
CA ALA A 143 -10.26 -6.85 -0.82
C ALA A 143 -8.84 -7.40 -0.85
N MET A 144 -8.15 -7.32 -1.99
CA MET A 144 -6.74 -7.70 -2.10
C MET A 144 -5.84 -6.82 -1.23
N LEU A 145 -6.10 -5.52 -1.15
CA LEU A 145 -5.36 -4.61 -0.25
C LEU A 145 -5.66 -4.89 1.22
N ALA A 146 -6.90 -5.22 1.57
CA ALA A 146 -7.28 -5.62 2.92
C ALA A 146 -6.58 -6.93 3.34
N MET A 147 -6.50 -7.89 2.42
CA MET A 147 -5.75 -9.13 2.65
C MET A 147 -4.24 -8.84 2.82
N ALA A 148 -3.68 -7.96 1.99
CA ALA A 148 -2.29 -7.52 2.14
C ALA A 148 -2.04 -6.82 3.48
N ALA A 149 -2.98 -5.99 3.93
CA ALA A 149 -2.94 -5.37 5.25
C ALA A 149 -2.96 -6.45 6.35
N ALA A 150 -3.88 -7.42 6.30
CA ALA A 150 -3.93 -8.52 7.26
C ALA A 150 -2.62 -9.33 7.32
N CYS A 151 -2.01 -9.61 6.16
CA CYS A 151 -0.69 -10.24 6.08
C CYS A 151 0.40 -9.37 6.74
N GLN A 152 0.39 -8.05 6.50
CA GLN A 152 1.32 -7.14 7.18
C GLN A 152 1.10 -7.07 8.70
N PHE A 153 -0.15 -7.09 9.17
CA PHE A 153 -0.44 -7.18 10.60
C PHE A 153 0.18 -8.43 11.24
N LYS A 154 0.06 -9.58 10.57
CA LYS A 154 0.71 -10.83 11.01
C LYS A 154 2.23 -10.70 11.01
N LEU A 155 2.81 -10.13 9.96
CA LEU A 155 4.25 -9.92 9.86
C LEU A 155 4.79 -9.01 10.98
N VAL A 156 4.15 -7.87 11.23
CA VAL A 156 4.50 -6.93 12.31
C VAL A 156 4.46 -7.64 13.67
N THR A 157 3.41 -8.45 13.90
CA THR A 157 3.24 -9.19 15.16
C THR A 157 4.36 -10.21 15.36
N VAL A 158 4.71 -10.98 14.32
CA VAL A 158 5.80 -11.97 14.36
C VAL A 158 7.16 -11.28 14.55
N LEU A 159 7.41 -10.15 13.89
CA LEU A 159 8.66 -9.41 14.05
C LEU A 159 8.79 -8.79 15.44
N LYS A 160 7.71 -8.26 16.03
CA LYS A 160 7.71 -7.79 17.43
C LYS A 160 8.03 -8.94 18.39
N PHE A 161 7.37 -10.08 18.22
CA PHE A 161 7.60 -11.26 19.06
C PHE A 161 9.07 -11.74 19.00
N LYS A 162 9.66 -11.78 17.80
CA LYS A 162 11.07 -12.14 17.64
C LYS A 162 12.04 -11.11 18.24
N GLY A 163 11.68 -9.82 18.24
CA GLY A 163 12.44 -8.77 18.92
C GLY A 163 12.41 -8.92 20.44
N ASP A 164 11.25 -9.26 21.00
CA ASP A 164 11.06 -9.46 22.43
C ASP A 164 11.79 -10.72 22.96
N ASP A 165 11.79 -11.82 22.19
CA ASP A 165 12.55 -13.04 22.53
C ASP A 165 14.07 -12.81 22.53
N VAL A 166 14.60 -12.03 21.57
CA VAL A 166 16.03 -11.67 21.55
C VAL A 166 16.39 -10.75 22.71
N GLY A 167 15.51 -9.79 23.06
CA GLY A 167 15.71 -8.92 24.22
C GLY A 167 15.68 -9.68 25.55
N ARG A 168 14.86 -10.73 25.66
CA ARG A 168 14.82 -11.63 26.82
C ARG A 168 16.03 -12.56 26.92
N GLY A 169 16.60 -13.01 25.79
CA GLY A 169 17.80 -13.84 25.77
C GLY A 169 19.05 -13.11 26.28
N VAL A 170 19.20 -11.82 25.94
CA VAL A 170 20.36 -11.01 26.37
C VAL A 170 20.24 -10.55 27.84
N GLY A 171 19.02 -10.43 28.37
CA GLY A 171 18.79 -10.10 29.78
C GLY A 171 18.98 -11.28 30.75
N GLY A 172 19.18 -12.50 30.26
CA GLY A 172 19.35 -13.71 31.07
C GLY A 172 20.80 -14.09 31.38
N GLU A 173 21.78 -13.61 30.59
CA GLU A 173 23.20 -13.94 30.80
C GLU A 173 23.93 -12.98 31.76
N GLY A 174 23.29 -11.88 32.19
CA GLY A 174 23.91 -10.87 33.07
C GLY A 174 23.73 -11.11 34.58
N ASP A 175 22.78 -11.96 34.98
CA ASP A 175 22.44 -12.14 36.40
C ASP A 175 23.13 -13.35 37.06
N GLU A 176 23.68 -14.30 36.29
CA GLU A 176 24.42 -15.45 36.85
C GLU A 176 25.87 -15.14 37.25
N GLU A 177 26.49 -14.05 36.78
CA GLU A 177 27.85 -13.65 37.23
C GLU A 177 27.86 -12.88 38.57
N SER A 178 26.69 -12.50 39.12
CA SER A 178 26.61 -11.75 40.38
C SER A 178 26.46 -12.62 41.65
N LEU A 179 26.28 -13.93 41.49
CA LEU A 179 26.10 -14.88 42.61
C LEU A 179 27.37 -15.69 42.95
N LEU A 180 28.52 -15.37 42.34
CA LEU A 180 29.81 -16.03 42.59
C LEU A 180 30.86 -15.15 43.29
N HIS A 181 30.46 -14.04 43.91
CA HIS A 181 31.35 -13.21 44.73
C HIS A 181 30.81 -12.96 46.13
#